data_AF-A0AB37WAV6-F1
#
_entry.id   AF-A0AB37WAV6-F1
#
_cell.length_a   1.000
_cell.length_b   1.000
_cell.length_c   1.000
_cell.angle_alpha   90.00
_cell.angle_beta   90.00
_cell.angle_gamma   90.00
#
_symmetry.space_group_name_H-M   'P 1'
#
loop_
_entity.id
_entity.type
_entity.pdbx_description
1 polymer ?
#
loop_
_entity_poly.entity_id
_entity_poly.type
_entity_poly.pdbx_seq_one_letter_code
_entity_poly.pdbx_strand_id
1 'polypeptide(L)'
;MEEPDANMPFTDAWGYCLAISLINVKHVGNEIQTIIGRVEVSPRNHITHRPFSTTSATEQSAIVKWDEPMLELLVMLIKDPREKVDCRDRFQGKDLDYFNDPNATGPPQVFEHIKNTLIELEDVYEDLRAYGMMLSCFQEACEKLACRLDYRLSLQGGEIGEFTVLIISPVVIVSSIFAIPISVLPYERNSPSFFLSVLAVVFLLWLLLRLKGGWLHRQGWWEKLSRRARTVRRRQDSSIVNVNEDEPSVLRRRNTHADFLRDRG
;
A
#
# COMPACT_ATOMS: atom_id res chain seq x y z
N MET A 1 -34.44 17.21 18.92
CA MET A 1 -34.14 18.16 17.83
C MET A 1 -35.42 18.93 17.61
N GLU A 2 -35.50 20.16 18.11
CA GLU A 2 -36.57 21.06 17.70
C GLU A 2 -36.29 21.42 16.24
N GLU A 3 -37.24 21.13 15.35
CA GLU A 3 -37.20 21.66 14.00
C GLU A 3 -37.19 23.18 14.09
N PRO A 4 -36.35 23.87 13.30
CA PRO A 4 -36.32 25.33 13.29
C PRO A 4 -37.73 25.84 12.98
N ASP A 5 -38.31 26.61 13.91
CA ASP A 5 -39.64 27.20 13.76
C ASP A 5 -39.61 28.14 12.55
N ALA A 6 -40.20 27.68 11.44
CA ALA A 6 -40.27 28.40 10.18
C ALA A 6 -40.99 29.76 10.29
N ASN A 7 -41.63 30.05 11.44
CA ASN A 7 -42.36 31.28 11.69
C ASN A 7 -41.51 32.40 12.31
N MET A 8 -40.26 32.16 12.72
CA MET A 8 -39.36 33.26 13.07
C MET A 8 -38.63 33.77 11.81
N PRO A 9 -38.91 35.00 11.34
CA PRO A 9 -38.10 35.58 10.27
C PRO A 9 -36.67 35.72 10.77
N PHE A 10 -35.71 35.18 10.03
CA PHE A 10 -34.29 35.41 10.28
C PHE A 10 -34.03 36.91 10.20
N THR A 11 -33.92 37.57 11.35
CA THR A 11 -33.62 38.99 11.46
C THR A 11 -32.14 39.29 11.21
N ASP A 12 -31.30 38.26 11.19
CA ASP A 12 -29.86 38.34 10.97
C ASP A 12 -29.41 37.39 9.86
N ALA A 13 -28.69 37.93 8.88
CA ALA A 13 -28.15 37.19 7.73
C ALA A 13 -27.09 36.16 8.16
N TRP A 14 -26.34 36.44 9.23
CA TRP A 14 -25.34 35.52 9.75
C TRP A 14 -25.95 34.29 10.39
N GLY A 15 -26.95 34.47 11.26
CA GLY A 15 -27.72 33.36 11.82
C GLY A 15 -28.30 32.43 10.75
N TYR A 16 -28.86 33.00 9.68
CA TYR A 16 -29.37 32.22 8.54
C TYR A 16 -28.27 31.42 7.83
N CYS A 17 -27.14 32.07 7.52
CA CYS A 17 -26.01 31.43 6.85
C CYS A 17 -25.43 30.27 7.68
N LEU A 18 -25.28 30.46 8.99
CA LEU A 18 -24.79 29.42 9.91
C LEU A 18 -25.76 28.26 10.05
N ALA A 19 -27.06 28.54 10.17
CA ALA A 19 -28.09 27.51 10.24
C ALA A 19 -28.10 26.63 8.97
N ILE A 20 -28.05 27.25 7.78
CA ILE A 20 -27.97 26.50 6.51
C ILE A 20 -26.69 25.68 6.44
N SER A 21 -25.56 26.28 6.82
CA SER A 21 -24.27 25.58 6.83
C SER A 21 -24.34 24.36 7.74
N LEU A 22 -24.91 24.49 8.94
CA LEU A 22 -25.09 23.39 9.87
C LEU A 22 -25.97 22.27 9.30
N ILE A 23 -27.11 22.62 8.69
CA ILE A 23 -28.00 21.64 8.07
C ILE A 23 -27.27 20.87 6.96
N ASN A 24 -26.57 21.58 6.09
CA ASN A 24 -25.86 20.98 4.95
C ASN A 24 -24.71 20.07 5.42
N VAL A 25 -23.91 20.53 6.38
CA VAL A 25 -22.76 19.77 6.89
C VAL A 25 -23.23 18.52 7.64
N LYS A 26 -24.31 18.61 8.43
CA LYS A 26 -24.95 17.43 9.06
C LYS A 26 -25.47 16.43 8.04
N HIS A 27 -26.13 16.92 6.98
CA HIS A 27 -26.64 16.06 5.93
C HIS A 27 -25.50 15.28 5.26
N VAL A 28 -24.42 15.97 4.88
CA VAL A 28 -23.21 15.35 4.33
C VAL A 28 -22.59 14.36 5.33
N GLY A 29 -22.50 14.70 6.61
CA GLY A 29 -22.01 13.80 7.66
C GLY A 29 -22.82 12.50 7.74
N ASN A 30 -24.15 12.59 7.71
CA ASN A 30 -25.04 11.42 7.74
C ASN A 30 -24.91 10.55 6.48
N GLU A 31 -24.75 11.17 5.30
CA GLU A 31 -24.52 10.45 4.05
C GLU A 31 -23.19 9.69 4.09
N ILE A 32 -22.11 10.36 4.50
CA ILE A 32 -20.78 9.75 4.62
C ILE A 32 -20.81 8.61 5.63
N GLN A 33 -21.44 8.81 6.80
CA GLN A 33 -21.60 7.76 7.80
C GLN A 33 -22.34 6.53 7.25
N THR A 34 -23.40 6.76 6.46
CA THR A 34 -24.16 5.69 5.81
C THR A 34 -23.30 4.94 4.79
N ILE A 35 -22.48 5.67 4.02
CA ILE A 35 -21.58 5.08 3.03
C ILE A 35 -20.49 4.27 3.74
N ILE A 36 -19.85 4.81 4.78
CA ILE A 36 -18.87 4.09 5.60
C ILE A 36 -19.48 2.79 6.14
N GLY A 37 -20.69 2.83 6.70
CA GLY A 37 -21.37 1.64 7.18
C GLY A 37 -21.59 0.57 6.10
N ARG A 38 -21.89 0.98 4.86
CA ARG A 38 -22.02 0.05 3.72
C ARG A 38 -20.67 -0.48 3.26
N VAL A 39 -19.66 0.38 3.21
CA VAL A 39 -18.29 0.06 2.79
C VAL A 39 -17.63 -0.87 3.79
N GLU A 40 -17.87 -0.77 5.09
CA GLU A 40 -17.35 -1.70 6.10
C GLU A 40 -18.00 -3.08 6.05
N VAL A 41 -19.30 -3.12 5.72
CA VAL A 41 -20.06 -4.37 5.61
C VAL A 41 -19.74 -5.12 4.31
N SER A 42 -19.48 -4.42 3.21
CA SER A 42 -19.14 -5.01 1.91
C SER A 42 -17.98 -6.02 1.96
N PRO A 43 -16.77 -5.69 2.48
CA PRO A 43 -15.67 -6.64 2.57
C PRO A 43 -15.99 -7.75 3.56
N ARG A 44 -16.74 -7.52 4.65
CA ARG A 44 -17.16 -8.63 5.53
C ARG A 44 -18.00 -9.67 4.79
N ASN A 45 -18.86 -9.23 3.88
CA ASN A 45 -19.73 -10.12 3.11
C ASN A 45 -18.98 -10.82 1.96
N HIS A 46 -18.08 -10.11 1.28
CA HIS A 46 -17.29 -10.65 0.16
C HIS A 46 -16.03 -11.42 0.60
N ILE A 47 -15.55 -11.18 1.82
CA ILE A 47 -14.34 -11.77 2.41
C ILE A 47 -14.73 -12.65 3.62
N THR A 48 -15.86 -13.35 3.53
CA THR A 48 -16.35 -14.25 4.60
C THR A 48 -15.47 -15.47 4.80
N HIS A 49 -14.73 -15.89 3.77
CA HIS A 49 -13.72 -16.93 3.86
C HIS A 49 -12.36 -16.29 3.64
N ARG A 50 -11.43 -16.54 4.56
CA ARG A 50 -10.03 -16.07 4.53
C ARG A 50 -9.60 -15.82 3.08
N PRO A 51 -9.35 -14.56 2.67
CA PRO A 51 -9.06 -14.22 1.27
C PRO A 51 -7.76 -14.88 0.77
N PHE A 52 -7.08 -15.59 1.67
CA PHE A 52 -5.76 -16.14 1.51
C PHE A 52 -5.69 -17.67 1.61
N SER A 53 -6.79 -18.39 1.89
CA SER A 53 -6.81 -19.86 1.85
C SER A 53 -7.35 -20.35 0.51
N THR A 54 -6.45 -20.80 -0.37
CA THR A 54 -6.77 -21.58 -1.59
C THR A 54 -7.96 -21.07 -2.40
N THR A 55 -8.06 -19.75 -2.57
CA THR A 55 -9.12 -19.14 -3.38
C THR A 55 -8.88 -19.44 -4.85
N SER A 56 -9.95 -19.84 -5.55
CA SER A 56 -9.91 -20.19 -6.97
C SER A 56 -9.53 -18.99 -7.83
N ALA A 57 -8.99 -19.21 -9.03
CA ALA A 57 -8.65 -18.13 -9.96
C ALA A 57 -9.84 -17.19 -10.25
N THR A 58 -11.05 -17.73 -10.24
CA THR A 58 -12.30 -16.97 -10.41
C THR A 58 -12.57 -16.01 -9.24
N GLU A 59 -12.32 -16.43 -8.01
CA GLU A 59 -12.46 -15.58 -6.81
C GLU A 59 -11.41 -14.48 -6.79
N GLN A 60 -10.16 -14.78 -7.17
CA GLN A 60 -9.10 -13.77 -7.25
C GLN A 60 -9.44 -12.70 -8.30
N SER A 61 -9.92 -13.10 -9.47
CA SER A 61 -10.42 -12.17 -10.50
C SER A 61 -11.58 -11.31 -9.97
N ALA A 62 -12.52 -11.89 -9.21
CA ALA A 62 -13.63 -11.14 -8.64
C ALA A 62 -13.16 -10.09 -7.61
N ILE A 63 -12.16 -10.43 -6.78
CA ILE A 63 -11.58 -9.49 -5.82
C ILE A 63 -10.87 -8.34 -6.55
N VAL A 64 -10.05 -8.63 -7.58
CA VAL A 64 -9.37 -7.59 -8.37
C VAL A 64 -10.38 -6.64 -9.04
N LYS A 65 -11.45 -7.18 -9.62
CA LYS A 65 -12.51 -6.36 -10.25
C LYS A 65 -13.28 -5.49 -9.26
N TRP A 66 -13.32 -5.87 -7.98
CA TRP A 66 -13.97 -5.10 -6.93
C TRP A 66 -13.04 -4.03 -6.34
N ASP A 67 -11.75 -4.34 -6.22
CA ASP A 67 -10.76 -3.53 -5.53
C ASP A 67 -10.50 -2.18 -6.23
N GLU A 68 -10.38 -2.19 -7.57
CA GLU A 68 -10.08 -0.98 -8.34
C GLU A 68 -11.23 0.06 -8.32
N PRO A 69 -12.51 -0.29 -8.58
CA PRO A 69 -13.62 0.65 -8.40
C PRO A 69 -13.82 1.11 -6.95
N MET A 70 -13.53 0.25 -5.97
CA MET A 70 -13.65 0.61 -4.56
C MET A 70 -12.58 1.65 -4.18
N LEU A 71 -11.34 1.48 -4.63
CA LEU A 71 -10.27 2.46 -4.44
C LEU A 71 -10.62 3.80 -5.08
N GLU A 72 -11.14 3.80 -6.31
CA GLU A 72 -11.57 5.04 -6.99
C GLU A 72 -12.69 5.75 -6.22
N LEU A 73 -13.69 4.99 -5.76
CA LEU A 73 -14.78 5.51 -4.94
C LEU A 73 -14.26 6.11 -3.63
N LEU A 74 -13.33 5.44 -2.94
CA LEU A 74 -12.73 5.95 -1.70
C LEU A 74 -11.95 7.24 -1.94
N VAL A 75 -11.17 7.32 -3.01
CA VAL A 75 -10.42 8.54 -3.36
C VAL A 75 -11.37 9.72 -3.56
N MET A 76 -12.48 9.52 -4.27
CA MET A 76 -13.51 10.54 -4.42
C MET A 76 -14.17 10.90 -3.07
N LEU A 77 -14.48 9.90 -2.26
CA LEU A 77 -15.18 10.08 -0.98
C LEU A 77 -14.31 10.72 0.10
N ILE A 78 -12.99 10.56 0.04
CA ILE A 78 -12.04 11.21 0.96
C ILE A 78 -11.82 12.67 0.57
N LYS A 79 -11.83 12.96 -0.73
CA LYS A 79 -11.59 14.30 -1.26
C LYS A 79 -12.67 15.29 -0.81
N ASP A 80 -13.96 14.95 -0.95
CA ASP A 80 -15.07 15.84 -0.62
C ASP A 80 -15.10 16.33 0.86
N PRO A 81 -15.05 15.45 1.89
CA PRO A 81 -15.02 15.89 3.28
C PRO A 81 -13.76 16.68 3.60
N ARG A 82 -12.60 16.30 3.05
CA ARG A 82 -11.36 17.03 3.25
C ARG A 82 -11.44 18.46 2.72
N GLU A 83 -11.96 18.64 1.50
CA GLU A 83 -12.14 19.97 0.93
C GLU A 83 -13.11 20.83 1.77
N LYS A 84 -14.17 20.22 2.31
CA LYS A 84 -15.13 20.91 3.19
C LYS A 84 -14.51 21.33 4.52
N VAL A 85 -13.72 20.45 5.15
CA VAL A 85 -12.96 20.78 6.37
C VAL A 85 -11.95 21.88 6.07
N ASP A 86 -11.17 21.79 4.98
CA ASP A 86 -10.18 22.80 4.60
C ASP A 86 -10.84 24.17 4.33
N CYS A 87 -12.04 24.19 3.73
CA CYS A 87 -12.82 25.42 3.54
C CYS A 87 -13.24 26.03 4.88
N ARG A 88 -13.68 25.19 5.83
CA ARG A 88 -14.05 25.62 7.18
C ARG A 88 -12.86 26.19 7.94
N ASP A 89 -11.71 25.54 7.90
CA ASP A 89 -10.51 25.99 8.62
C ASP A 89 -10.04 27.37 8.11
N ARG A 90 -10.21 27.66 6.83
CA ARG A 90 -9.94 28.99 6.25
C ARG A 90 -10.98 30.02 6.68
N PHE A 91 -12.23 29.61 6.81
CA PHE A 91 -13.33 30.47 7.25
C PHE A 91 -13.25 30.79 8.75
N GLN A 92 -12.71 29.89 9.57
CA GLN A 92 -12.53 30.04 11.01
C GLN A 92 -11.65 31.22 11.46
N GLY A 93 -11.02 31.92 10.52
CA GLY A 93 -10.22 33.11 10.80
C GLY A 93 -11.05 34.37 11.11
N LYS A 94 -10.60 35.49 10.55
CA LYS A 94 -10.97 36.87 10.92
C LYS A 94 -12.47 37.18 11.06
N ASP A 95 -13.34 36.42 10.40
CA ASP A 95 -14.78 36.68 10.37
C ASP A 95 -15.51 36.14 11.62
N LEU A 96 -14.92 35.15 12.31
CA LEU A 96 -15.51 34.55 13.51
C LEU A 96 -15.16 35.30 14.80
N ASP A 97 -14.06 36.05 14.79
CA ASP A 97 -13.63 36.90 15.90
C ASP A 97 -14.65 38.01 16.23
N TYR A 98 -15.46 38.41 15.23
CA TYR A 98 -16.54 39.38 15.42
C TYR A 98 -17.54 38.97 16.52
N PHE A 99 -17.87 37.68 16.59
CA PHE A 99 -18.83 37.17 17.59
C PHE A 99 -18.22 37.00 18.98
N ASN A 100 -16.88 37.07 19.08
CA ASN A 100 -16.15 37.06 20.34
C ASN A 100 -15.79 38.47 20.83
N ASP A 101 -16.05 39.52 20.03
CA ASP A 101 -15.75 40.90 20.42
C ASP A 101 -16.73 41.38 21.51
N PRO A 102 -16.26 41.71 22.73
CA PRO A 102 -17.12 42.23 23.79
C PRO A 102 -17.77 43.58 23.45
N ASN A 103 -17.32 44.27 22.39
CA ASN A 103 -17.88 45.53 21.93
C ASN A 103 -18.90 45.37 20.79
N ALA A 104 -19.19 44.14 20.35
CA ALA A 104 -20.12 43.90 19.26
C ALA A 104 -21.54 44.38 19.61
N THR A 105 -22.15 45.15 18.72
CA THR A 105 -23.45 45.79 18.98
C THR A 105 -24.58 44.88 18.49
N GLY A 106 -25.26 44.18 19.41
CA GLY A 106 -26.41 43.34 19.05
C GLY A 106 -27.12 42.73 20.26
N PRO A 107 -28.30 42.12 20.08
CA PRO A 107 -29.06 41.50 21.17
C PRO A 107 -28.30 40.30 21.74
N PRO A 108 -28.18 40.15 23.07
CA PRO A 108 -27.41 39.06 23.70
C PRO A 108 -27.94 37.67 23.34
N GLN A 109 -29.25 37.53 23.14
CA GLN A 109 -29.89 36.27 22.72
C GLN A 109 -29.42 35.80 21.34
N VAL A 110 -29.17 36.72 20.40
CA VAL A 110 -28.69 36.39 19.04
C VAL A 110 -27.25 35.91 19.10
N PHE A 111 -26.40 36.57 19.89
CA PHE A 111 -25.02 36.12 20.10
C PHE A 111 -24.93 34.73 20.74
N GLU A 112 -25.77 34.46 21.74
CA GLU A 112 -25.81 33.14 22.38
C GLU A 112 -26.24 32.06 21.39
N HIS A 113 -27.29 32.31 20.59
CA HIS A 113 -27.75 31.38 19.56
C HIS A 113 -26.67 31.11 18.50
N ILE A 114 -26.01 32.16 18.01
CA ILE A 114 -24.91 32.04 17.03
C ILE A 114 -23.75 31.24 17.63
N LYS A 115 -23.36 31.52 18.88
CA LYS A 115 -22.30 30.80 19.58
C LYS A 115 -22.62 29.32 19.73
N ASN A 116 -23.85 28.97 20.12
CA ASN A 116 -24.30 27.59 20.22
C ASN A 116 -24.28 26.89 18.84
N THR A 117 -24.73 27.58 17.80
CA THR A 117 -24.69 27.07 16.42
C THR A 117 -23.26 26.83 15.94
N LEU A 118 -22.32 27.70 16.33
CA LEU A 118 -20.91 27.55 15.99
C LEU A 118 -20.24 26.38 16.70
N ILE A 119 -20.55 26.16 17.98
CA ILE A 119 -20.10 24.99 18.74
C ILE A 119 -20.64 23.72 18.08
N GLU A 120 -21.93 23.68 17.77
CA GLU A 120 -22.54 22.51 17.14
C GLU A 120 -21.97 22.26 15.73
N LEU A 121 -21.68 23.32 14.98
CA LEU A 121 -21.03 23.21 13.68
C LEU A 121 -19.61 22.65 13.83
N GLU A 122 -18.88 23.05 14.86
CA GLU A 122 -17.55 22.51 15.16
C GLU A 122 -17.57 21.02 15.45
N ASP A 123 -18.52 20.57 16.29
CA ASP A 123 -18.69 19.15 16.61
C ASP A 123 -18.92 18.32 15.33
N VAL A 124 -19.75 18.83 14.41
CA VAL A 124 -20.02 18.13 13.13
C VAL A 124 -18.78 18.12 12.21
N TYR A 125 -17.96 19.18 12.22
CA TYR A 125 -16.71 19.19 11.46
C TYR A 125 -15.65 18.24 12.04
N GLU A 126 -15.59 18.10 13.37
CA GLU A 126 -14.76 17.08 14.02
C GLU A 126 -15.20 15.66 13.65
N ASP A 127 -16.51 15.39 13.61
CA ASP A 127 -17.04 14.12 13.12
C ASP A 127 -16.64 13.87 11.65
N LEU A 128 -16.73 14.89 10.80
CA LEU A 128 -16.28 14.81 9.40
C LEU A 128 -14.77 14.54 9.27
N ARG A 129 -13.93 15.14 10.11
CA ARG A 129 -12.50 14.84 10.17
C ARG A 129 -12.27 13.38 10.57
N ALA A 130 -12.99 12.89 11.58
CA ALA A 130 -12.91 11.50 12.01
C ALA A 130 -13.31 10.53 10.89
N TYR A 131 -14.39 10.83 10.14
CA TYR A 131 -14.79 10.06 8.97
C TYR A 131 -13.72 10.09 7.86
N GLY A 132 -13.14 11.25 7.56
CA GLY A 132 -12.04 11.37 6.60
C GLY A 132 -10.83 10.52 6.97
N MET A 133 -10.45 10.50 8.26
CA MET A 133 -9.38 9.65 8.78
C MET A 133 -9.71 8.16 8.66
N MET A 134 -10.95 7.76 9.00
CA MET A 134 -11.40 6.38 8.89
C MET A 134 -11.38 5.89 7.44
N LEU A 135 -11.88 6.70 6.50
CA LEU A 135 -11.85 6.40 5.07
C LEU A 135 -10.41 6.27 4.54
N SER A 136 -9.50 7.14 4.99
CA SER A 136 -8.07 7.07 4.63
C SER A 136 -7.43 5.77 5.12
N CYS A 137 -7.70 5.37 6.37
CA CYS A 137 -7.27 4.08 6.90
C CYS A 137 -7.82 2.89 6.08
N PHE A 138 -9.08 2.99 5.64
CA PHE A 138 -9.71 1.97 4.81
C PHE A 138 -9.08 1.91 3.40
N GLN A 139 -8.81 3.05 2.78
CA GLN A 139 -8.06 3.14 1.52
C GLN A 139 -6.69 2.46 1.64
N GLU A 140 -5.91 2.77 2.68
CA GLU A 140 -4.62 2.12 2.90
C GLU A 140 -4.74 0.61 3.04
N ALA A 141 -5.82 0.11 3.67
CA ALA A 141 -6.05 -1.31 3.81
C ALA A 141 -6.36 -1.97 2.46
N CYS A 142 -7.17 -1.32 1.62
CA CYS A 142 -7.43 -1.73 0.24
C CYS A 142 -6.15 -1.71 -0.61
N GLU A 143 -5.35 -0.65 -0.58
CA GLU A 143 -4.08 -0.58 -1.32
C GLU A 143 -3.11 -1.70 -0.90
N LYS A 144 -2.99 -1.97 0.41
CA LYS A 144 -2.19 -3.08 0.92
C LYS A 144 -2.73 -4.44 0.45
N LEU A 145 -4.04 -4.58 0.30
CA LEU A 145 -4.66 -5.78 -0.26
C LEU A 145 -4.35 -5.91 -1.75
N ALA A 146 -4.53 -4.85 -2.53
CA ALA A 146 -4.19 -4.74 -3.94
C ALA A 146 -2.76 -5.20 -4.22
N CYS A 147 -1.79 -4.61 -3.49
CA CYS A 147 -0.37 -4.92 -3.62
C CYS A 147 -0.07 -6.40 -3.32
N ARG A 148 -0.74 -6.98 -2.33
CA ARG A 148 -0.57 -8.40 -1.98
C ARG A 148 -1.18 -9.32 -3.02
N LEU A 149 -2.32 -8.96 -3.60
CA LEU A 149 -2.96 -9.71 -4.68
C LEU A 149 -2.09 -9.69 -5.93
N ASP A 150 -1.60 -8.52 -6.33
CA ASP A 150 -0.71 -8.37 -7.48
C ASP A 150 0.58 -9.19 -7.31
N TYR A 151 1.20 -9.13 -6.11
CA TYR A 151 2.35 -9.97 -5.79
C TYR A 151 2.04 -11.48 -5.94
N ARG A 152 0.87 -11.95 -5.50
CA ARG A 152 0.47 -13.36 -5.67
C ARG A 152 0.18 -13.72 -7.12
N LEU A 153 -0.51 -12.86 -7.86
CA LEU A 153 -0.77 -13.07 -9.28
C LEU A 153 0.54 -13.10 -10.07
N SER A 154 1.52 -12.28 -9.71
CA SER A 154 2.86 -12.32 -10.31
C SER A 154 3.60 -13.62 -10.01
N LEU A 155 3.46 -14.17 -8.79
CA LEU A 155 4.03 -15.47 -8.42
C LEU A 155 3.36 -16.63 -9.17
N GLN A 156 2.02 -16.66 -9.23
CA GLN A 156 1.28 -17.67 -9.98
C GLN A 156 1.53 -17.58 -11.48
N GLY A 157 1.60 -16.36 -12.03
CA GLY A 157 1.99 -16.11 -13.40
C GLY A 157 3.42 -16.60 -13.70
N GLY A 158 4.31 -16.50 -12.72
CA GLY A 158 5.64 -17.10 -12.75
C GLY A 158 5.59 -18.62 -12.88
N GLU A 159 4.79 -19.30 -12.04
CA GLU A 159 4.65 -20.78 -12.07
C GLU A 159 4.03 -21.28 -13.39
N ILE A 160 3.01 -20.59 -13.92
CA ILE A 160 2.38 -20.92 -15.20
C ILE A 160 3.33 -20.62 -16.37
N GLY A 161 4.11 -19.55 -16.28
CA GLY A 161 5.16 -19.22 -17.23
C GLY A 161 6.27 -20.27 -17.25
N GLU A 162 6.70 -20.74 -16.08
CA GLU A 162 7.67 -21.83 -15.94
C GLU A 162 7.14 -23.13 -16.55
N PHE A 163 5.88 -23.50 -16.29
CA PHE A 163 5.24 -24.67 -16.90
C PHE A 163 5.21 -24.56 -18.43
N THR A 164 4.81 -23.41 -18.97
CA THR A 164 4.72 -23.17 -20.41
C THR A 164 6.11 -23.26 -21.07
N VAL A 165 7.13 -22.67 -20.45
CA VAL A 165 8.51 -22.69 -20.95
C VAL A 165 9.14 -24.08 -20.85
N LEU A 166 8.86 -24.83 -19.77
CA LEU A 166 9.48 -26.14 -19.54
C LEU A 166 8.79 -27.29 -20.28
N ILE A 167 7.49 -27.20 -20.56
CA ILE A 167 6.71 -28.32 -21.10
C ILE A 167 6.20 -28.03 -22.51
N ILE A 168 5.61 -26.86 -22.75
CA ILE A 168 4.98 -26.55 -24.04
C ILE A 168 6.03 -26.14 -25.07
N SER A 169 6.96 -25.24 -24.70
CA SER A 169 7.99 -24.73 -25.61
C SER A 169 8.88 -25.83 -26.23
N PRO A 170 9.38 -26.83 -25.47
CA PRO A 170 10.20 -27.91 -26.04
C PRO A 170 9.46 -28.74 -27.08
N VAL A 171 8.18 -29.02 -26.84
CA VAL A 171 7.34 -29.78 -27.77
C VAL A 171 7.16 -29.01 -29.08
N VAL A 172 6.90 -27.70 -29.00
CA VAL A 172 6.74 -26.84 -30.18
C VAL A 172 8.05 -26.72 -30.96
N ILE A 173 9.17 -26.51 -30.27
CA ILE A 173 10.50 -26.41 -30.90
C ILE A 173 10.84 -27.71 -31.63
N VAL A 174 10.71 -28.86 -30.96
CA VAL A 174 11.03 -30.15 -31.58
C VAL A 174 10.04 -30.46 -32.70
N SER A 175 8.76 -30.15 -32.55
CA SER A 175 7.76 -30.30 -33.62
C SER A 175 8.13 -29.46 -34.85
N SER A 176 8.54 -28.21 -34.66
CA SER A 176 8.95 -27.33 -35.77
C SER A 176 10.16 -27.88 -36.53
N ILE A 177 11.13 -28.47 -35.83
CA ILE A 177 12.33 -29.07 -36.43
C ILE A 177 11.98 -30.35 -37.20
N PHE A 178 11.10 -31.19 -36.65
CA PHE A 178 10.66 -32.43 -37.28
C PHE A 178 9.72 -32.19 -38.48
N ALA A 179 9.03 -31.05 -38.52
CA ALA A 179 8.16 -30.65 -39.63
C ALA A 179 8.93 -30.22 -40.90
N ILE A 180 10.21 -29.84 -40.79
CA ILE A 180 11.03 -29.45 -41.95
C ILE A 180 11.27 -30.69 -42.81
N PRO A 181 10.86 -30.77 -44.08
CA PRO A 181 10.94 -32.00 -44.89
C PRO A 181 12.38 -32.45 -45.23
N ILE A 182 13.37 -31.56 -45.04
CA ILE A 182 14.77 -31.82 -45.38
C ILE A 182 15.48 -32.39 -44.14
N SER A 183 16.07 -33.58 -44.27
CA SER A 183 16.83 -34.24 -43.20
C SER A 183 18.20 -33.58 -43.01
N VAL A 184 18.22 -32.44 -42.33
CA VAL A 184 19.48 -31.78 -41.91
C VAL A 184 20.16 -32.55 -40.77
N LEU A 185 19.44 -33.49 -40.15
CA LEU A 185 19.87 -34.22 -38.97
C LEU A 185 20.17 -35.69 -39.30
N PRO A 186 21.23 -36.28 -38.74
CA PRO A 186 21.71 -37.62 -39.08
C PRO A 186 20.88 -38.76 -38.49
N TYR A 187 19.71 -38.48 -37.93
CA TYR A 187 18.85 -39.47 -37.26
C TYR A 187 17.52 -39.68 -38.00
N GLU A 188 17.07 -40.93 -37.98
CA GLU A 188 15.83 -41.37 -38.61
C GLU A 188 14.61 -40.82 -37.86
N ARG A 189 13.65 -40.25 -38.61
CA ARG A 189 12.48 -39.55 -38.05
C ARG A 189 11.39 -40.51 -37.60
N ASN A 190 11.69 -41.21 -36.52
CA ASN A 190 10.79 -42.16 -35.89
C ASN A 190 10.16 -41.52 -34.65
N SER A 191 8.92 -41.90 -34.29
CA SER A 191 8.27 -41.48 -33.03
C SER A 191 9.19 -41.52 -31.80
N PRO A 192 10.02 -42.57 -31.55
CA PRO A 192 10.95 -42.58 -30.42
C PRO A 192 12.02 -41.47 -30.49
N SER A 193 12.51 -41.12 -31.68
CA SER A 193 13.50 -40.05 -31.85
C SER A 193 12.93 -38.67 -31.50
N PHE A 194 11.64 -38.46 -31.79
CA PHE A 194 10.91 -37.25 -31.40
C PHE A 194 10.80 -37.13 -29.88
N PHE A 195 10.35 -38.19 -29.20
CA PHE A 195 10.24 -38.20 -27.73
C PHE A 195 11.59 -37.99 -27.04
N LEU A 196 12.65 -38.63 -27.53
CA LEU A 196 14.01 -38.43 -27.00
C LEU A 196 14.50 -36.99 -27.21
N SER A 197 14.18 -36.37 -28.35
CA SER A 197 14.54 -34.98 -28.63
C SER A 197 13.80 -34.01 -27.72
N VAL A 198 12.49 -34.23 -27.48
CA VAL A 198 11.72 -33.43 -26.50
C VAL A 198 12.33 -33.57 -25.11
N LEU A 199 12.61 -34.80 -24.66
CA LEU A 199 13.25 -35.04 -23.35
C LEU A 199 14.63 -34.35 -23.24
N ALA A 200 15.45 -34.40 -24.28
CA ALA A 200 16.75 -33.76 -24.30
C ALA A 200 16.64 -32.23 -24.19
N VAL A 201 15.70 -31.60 -24.90
CA VAL A 201 15.46 -30.15 -24.84
C VAL A 201 14.90 -29.74 -23.46
N VAL A 202 13.96 -30.52 -22.90
CA VAL A 202 13.45 -30.32 -21.53
C VAL A 202 14.59 -30.41 -20.51
N PHE A 203 15.44 -31.43 -20.61
CA PHE A 203 16.57 -31.62 -19.72
C PHE A 203 17.59 -30.48 -19.82
N LEU A 204 17.88 -30.00 -21.03
CA LEU A 204 18.73 -28.84 -21.28
C LEU A 204 18.17 -27.57 -20.62
N LEU A 205 16.89 -27.29 -20.82
CA LEU A 205 16.20 -26.15 -20.21
C LEU A 205 16.21 -26.23 -18.68
N TRP A 206 15.94 -27.42 -18.12
CA TRP A 206 16.00 -27.66 -16.68
C TRP A 206 17.39 -27.39 -16.11
N LEU A 207 18.44 -27.85 -16.79
CA LEU A 207 19.85 -27.55 -16.45
C LEU A 207 20.14 -26.05 -16.50
N LEU A 208 19.72 -25.36 -17.57
CA LEU A 208 19.92 -23.92 -17.73
C LEU A 208 19.24 -23.12 -16.62
N LEU A 209 18.01 -23.48 -16.23
CA LEU A 209 17.28 -22.84 -15.14
C LEU A 209 17.96 -23.08 -13.78
N ARG A 210 18.39 -24.32 -13.50
CA ARG A 210 19.17 -24.66 -12.29
C ARG A 210 20.48 -23.90 -12.21
N LEU A 211 21.19 -23.78 -13.33
CA LEU A 211 22.43 -23.03 -13.43
C LEU A 211 22.20 -21.54 -13.23
N LYS A 212 21.19 -20.95 -13.89
CA LYS A 212 20.86 -19.52 -13.76
C LYS A 212 20.41 -19.16 -12.33
N GLY A 213 19.55 -19.98 -11.72
CA GLY A 213 19.10 -19.79 -10.33
C GLY A 213 20.23 -19.94 -9.30
N GLY A 214 21.14 -20.89 -9.50
CA GLY A 214 22.31 -21.06 -8.65
C GLY A 214 23.39 -19.99 -8.82
N TRP A 215 23.54 -19.44 -10.04
CA TRP A 215 24.62 -18.49 -10.37
C TRP A 215 24.33 -17.08 -9.84
N LEU A 216 23.07 -16.64 -9.88
CA LEU A 216 22.62 -15.38 -9.27
C LEU A 216 22.80 -15.38 -7.75
N HIS A 217 22.54 -16.51 -7.07
CA HIS A 217 22.77 -16.62 -5.62
C HIS A 217 24.26 -16.64 -5.27
N ARG A 218 25.11 -17.18 -6.15
CA ARG A 218 26.57 -17.20 -5.99
C ARG A 218 27.18 -15.80 -6.05
N GLN A 219 26.63 -14.89 -6.86
CA GLN A 219 27.15 -13.52 -7.02
C GLN A 219 27.11 -12.72 -5.70
N GLY A 220 26.02 -12.82 -4.93
CA GLY A 220 25.92 -12.19 -3.60
C GLY A 220 26.90 -12.79 -2.57
N TRP A 221 27.26 -14.07 -2.72
CA TRP A 221 28.26 -14.71 -1.86
C TRP A 221 29.68 -14.22 -2.16
N TRP A 222 30.03 -14.06 -3.45
CA TRP A 222 31.29 -13.47 -3.88
C TRP A 222 31.45 -12.02 -3.44
N GLU A 223 30.38 -11.23 -3.49
CA GLU A 223 30.40 -9.88 -2.95
C GLU A 223 30.67 -9.87 -1.44
N LYS A 224 29.99 -10.73 -0.66
CA LYS A 224 30.24 -10.87 0.79
C LYS A 224 31.67 -11.32 1.08
N LEU A 225 32.23 -12.24 0.29
CA LEU A 225 33.61 -12.71 0.43
C LEU A 225 34.61 -11.59 0.09
N SER A 226 34.34 -10.82 -0.97
CA SER A 226 35.19 -9.70 -1.38
C SER A 226 35.19 -8.57 -0.34
N ARG A 227 34.05 -8.30 0.30
CA ARG A 227 33.95 -7.33 1.40
C ARG A 227 34.76 -7.81 2.61
N ARG A 228 34.66 -9.09 2.97
CA ARG A 228 35.47 -9.69 4.04
C ARG A 228 36.98 -9.64 3.74
N ALA A 229 37.38 -9.96 2.51
CA ALA A 229 38.78 -9.87 2.09
C ALA A 229 39.32 -8.42 2.13
N ARG A 230 38.53 -7.43 1.72
CA ARG A 230 38.91 -6.00 1.83
C ARG A 230 39.04 -5.55 3.29
N THR A 231 38.17 -6.03 4.20
CA THR A 231 38.28 -5.69 5.63
C THR A 231 39.50 -6.34 6.29
N VAL A 232 39.89 -7.56 5.88
CA VAL A 232 41.11 -8.21 6.37
C VAL A 232 42.35 -7.47 5.87
N ARG A 233 42.38 -7.08 4.59
CA ARG A 233 43.48 -6.32 4.00
C ARG A 233 43.67 -4.94 4.65
N ARG A 234 42.56 -4.21 4.91
CA ARG A 234 42.61 -2.92 5.64
C ARG A 234 43.07 -3.05 7.10
N ARG A 235 42.78 -4.17 7.77
CA ARG A 235 43.27 -4.41 9.14
C ARG A 235 44.76 -4.71 9.20
N GLN A 236 45.31 -5.33 8.15
CA GLN A 236 46.72 -5.65 8.07
C GLN A 236 47.58 -4.39 7.86
N ASP A 237 47.08 -3.42 7.09
CA ASP A 237 47.76 -2.13 6.88
C ASP A 237 47.71 -1.21 8.12
N SER A 238 46.70 -1.35 9.00
CA SER A 238 46.62 -0.57 10.25
C SER A 238 47.42 -1.16 11.44
N SER A 239 47.99 -2.36 11.26
CA SER A 239 48.74 -3.06 12.31
C SER A 239 50.24 -2.73 12.31
N ILE A 240 50.71 -1.92 11.36
CA ILE A 240 52.10 -1.47 11.27
C ILE A 240 52.11 0.04 11.55
N VAL A 241 51.69 0.42 12.74
CA VAL A 241 52.08 1.70 13.33
C VAL A 241 53.13 1.34 14.38
N ASN A 242 54.38 1.68 14.09
CA ASN A 242 55.48 1.58 15.06
C ASN A 242 55.09 2.38 16.31
N VAL A 243 54.76 1.67 17.38
CA VAL A 243 54.61 2.27 18.70
C VAL A 243 56.03 2.41 19.23
N ASN A 244 56.51 3.65 19.32
CA ASN A 244 57.71 3.99 20.06
C ASN A 244 57.58 3.49 21.50
N GLU A 245 58.59 2.74 21.93
CA GLU A 245 58.81 2.33 23.32
C GLU A 245 59.09 3.59 24.15
N ASP A 246 58.13 4.07 24.95
CA ASP A 246 58.41 4.81 26.21
C ASP A 246 57.18 5.18 27.06
N GLU A 247 56.06 4.44 27.01
CA GLU A 247 55.01 4.57 28.03
C GLU A 247 54.39 3.22 28.45
N PRO A 248 54.08 3.01 29.74
CA PRO A 248 53.47 1.78 30.24
C PRO A 248 52.03 1.63 29.74
N SER A 249 51.84 0.74 28.77
CA SER A 249 50.53 0.43 28.20
C SER A 249 49.63 -0.28 29.22
N VAL A 250 48.59 0.40 29.68
CA VAL A 250 47.46 -0.23 30.39
C VAL A 250 46.62 -0.99 29.35
N LEU A 251 46.57 -2.32 29.49
CA LEU A 251 45.72 -3.22 28.70
C LEU A 251 44.23 -2.89 28.96
N ARG A 252 43.66 -1.98 28.16
CA ARG A 252 42.22 -1.70 28.18
C ARG A 252 41.50 -2.77 27.35
N ARG A 253 40.93 -3.77 28.05
CA ARG A 253 40.06 -4.81 27.48
C ARG A 253 38.89 -4.15 26.73
N ARG A 254 38.92 -4.21 25.40
CA ARG A 254 37.89 -3.66 24.52
C ARG A 254 36.63 -4.53 24.65
N ASN A 255 35.63 -4.05 25.38
CA ASN A 255 34.34 -4.73 25.52
C ASN A 255 33.64 -4.81 24.15
N THR A 256 33.63 -6.00 23.56
CA THR A 256 32.96 -6.33 22.29
C THR A 256 31.44 -6.46 22.40
N HIS A 257 30.83 -5.96 23.47
CA HIS A 257 29.40 -6.17 23.76
C HIS A 257 28.47 -5.03 23.28
N ALA A 258 29.02 -3.91 22.79
CA ALA A 258 28.21 -2.75 22.39
C ALA A 258 27.70 -2.82 20.94
N ASP A 259 28.29 -3.64 20.07
CA ASP A 259 27.96 -3.64 18.64
C ASP A 259 26.73 -4.50 18.27
N PHE A 260 26.17 -5.26 19.23
CA PHE A 260 25.00 -6.11 18.96
C PHE A 260 23.63 -5.42 19.08
N LEU A 261 23.58 -4.18 19.59
CA LEU A 261 22.32 -3.46 19.82
C LEU A 261 21.93 -2.49 18.70
N ARG A 262 22.76 -2.33 17.66
CA ARG A 262 22.50 -1.34 16.59
C ARG A 262 21.85 -1.91 15.32
N ASP A 263 21.66 -3.24 15.25
CA ASP A 263 21.11 -3.94 14.07
C ASP A 263 19.63 -4.39 14.24
N ARG A 264 18.90 -3.83 15.23
CA ARG A 264 17.46 -4.08 15.43
C ARG A 264 16.65 -2.79 15.69
N GLY A 265 16.93 -1.75 14.91
CA GLY A 265 16.06 -0.58 14.76
C GLY A 265 15.59 -0.49 13.32
#